data_AF-A0A3N5WUI9-F1
#
_entry.id   AF-A0A3N5WUI9-F1
#
_cell.length_a   1.000
_cell.length_b   1.000
_cell.length_c   1.000
_cell.angle_alpha   90.00
_cell.angle_beta   90.00
_cell.angle_gamma   90.00
#
_symmetry.space_group_name_H-M   'P 1'
#
loop_
_entity.id
_entity.type
_entity.pdbx_description
1 polymer ?
#
loop_
_entity_poly.entity_id
_entity_poly.type
_entity_poly.pdbx_seq_one_letter_code
_entity_poly.pdbx_strand_id
1 'polypeptide(L)'
;EFESLTRDLAGVIEETVNREIAAAHPIRVQVLPREEAFQIPDLIRTKINLLPPGIEFVRTVELVGLDLQADGGTHVHNTSEVGRLRISDYKSKGKINKRIYVAIEA
;
A
#
# COMPACT_ATOMS: atom_id res chain seq x y z
N GLU A 1 3.79 -15.12 -12.37
CA GLU A 1 4.99 -15.25 -11.50
C GLU A 1 4.72 -15.50 -10.01
N PHE A 2 3.47 -15.57 -9.50
CA PHE A 2 3.21 -15.82 -8.06
C PHE A 2 2.25 -17.00 -7.79
N GLU A 3 2.41 -18.14 -8.48
CA GLU A 3 1.47 -19.26 -8.32
C GLU A 3 1.47 -19.87 -6.90
N SER A 4 2.62 -19.87 -6.22
CA SER A 4 2.75 -20.28 -4.82
C SER A 4 3.35 -19.16 -3.97
N LEU A 5 2.68 -18.84 -2.86
CA LEU A 5 3.26 -18.01 -1.81
C LEU A 5 4.12 -18.94 -0.95
N THR A 6 5.42 -18.97 -1.22
CA THR A 6 6.38 -19.82 -0.50
C THR A 6 6.91 -19.10 0.73
N ARG A 7 7.54 -19.86 1.63
CA ARG A 7 8.22 -19.29 2.80
C ARG A 7 9.31 -18.31 2.38
N ASP A 8 10.08 -18.66 1.36
CA ASP A 8 11.18 -17.84 0.85
C ASP A 8 10.65 -16.51 0.29
N LEU A 9 9.57 -16.57 -0.50
CA LEU A 9 8.94 -15.36 -1.02
C LEU A 9 8.38 -14.48 0.11
N ALA A 10 7.75 -15.08 1.12
CA ALA A 10 7.30 -14.33 2.30
C ALA A 10 8.48 -13.63 3.00
N GLY A 11 9.61 -14.32 3.15
CA GLY A 11 10.85 -13.74 3.70
C GLY A 11 11.35 -12.54 2.89
N VAL A 12 11.40 -12.67 1.56
CA VAL A 12 11.80 -11.57 0.67
C VAL A 12 10.86 -10.36 0.77
N ILE A 13 9.54 -10.60 0.87
CA ILE A 13 8.55 -9.52 1.05
C ILE A 13 8.79 -8.83 2.40
N GLU A 14 8.93 -9.58 3.49
CA GLU A 14 9.17 -9.03 4.82
C GLU A 14 10.45 -8.18 4.85
N GLU A 15 11.56 -8.68 4.31
CA GLU A 15 12.83 -7.97 4.25
C GLU A 15 12.72 -6.68 3.44
N THR A 16 12.11 -6.77 2.25
CA THR A 16 11.97 -5.62 1.35
C THR A 16 11.09 -4.53 1.96
N VAL A 17 9.97 -4.91 2.58
CA VAL A 17 9.07 -3.95 3.24
C VAL A 17 9.77 -3.28 4.43
N ASN A 18 10.48 -4.03 5.27
CA ASN A 18 11.22 -3.44 6.38
C ASN A 18 12.34 -2.50 5.90
N ARG A 19 12.96 -2.78 4.75
CA ARG A 19 13.93 -1.87 4.13
C ARG A 19 13.26 -0.55 3.71
N GLU A 20 12.08 -0.59 3.09
CA GLU A 20 11.34 0.63 2.72
C GLU A 20 10.81 1.40 3.94
N ILE A 21 10.48 0.71 5.03
CA ILE A 21 10.18 1.34 6.33
C ILE A 21 11.41 2.10 6.85
N ALA A 22 12.58 1.44 6.86
CA ALA A 22 13.83 2.03 7.32
C ALA A 22 14.34 3.17 6.42
N ALA A 23 13.95 3.19 5.14
CA ALA A 23 14.26 4.28 4.21
C ALA A 23 13.58 5.61 4.58
N ALA A 24 12.63 5.60 5.53
CA ALA A 24 12.02 6.79 6.13
C ALA A 24 11.39 7.73 5.08
N HIS A 25 10.58 7.17 4.18
CA HIS A 25 9.84 7.93 3.17
C HIS A 25 8.84 8.88 3.85
N PRO A 26 8.85 10.19 3.53
CA PRO A 26 7.83 11.10 4.02
C PRO A 26 6.48 10.76 3.39
N ILE A 27 5.41 10.91 4.17
CA ILE A 27 4.04 10.73 3.70
C ILE A 27 3.46 12.09 3.33
N ARG A 28 2.96 12.21 2.09
CA ARG A 28 2.25 13.41 1.63
C ARG A 28 0.79 13.10 1.41
N VAL A 29 -0.06 13.98 1.93
CA VAL A 29 -1.51 13.89 1.76
C VAL A 29 -1.96 15.09 0.94
N GLN A 30 -2.72 14.81 -0.12
CA GLN A 30 -3.31 15.85 -0.96
C GLN A 30 -4.79 15.56 -1.18
N VAL A 31 -5.55 16.59 -1.54
CA VAL A 31 -6.94 16.46 -1.97
C VAL A 31 -7.03 17.06 -3.35
N LEU A 32 -7.34 16.23 -4.33
CA LEU A 32 -7.38 16.60 -5.75
C LEU A 32 -8.82 16.51 -6.25
N PRO A 33 -9.23 17.34 -7.22
CA PRO A 33 -10.45 17.10 -7.98
C PRO A 33 -10.43 15.70 -8.60
N ARG A 34 -11.58 15.03 -8.65
CA ARG A 34 -11.70 13.67 -9.19
C ARG A 34 -11.14 13.60 -10.61
N GLU A 35 -11.45 14.56 -11.46
CA GLU A 35 -10.99 14.59 -12.85
C GLU A 35 -9.46 14.59 -12.94
N GLU A 36 -8.77 15.38 -12.11
CA GLU A 36 -7.32 15.42 -12.04
C GLU A 36 -6.74 14.10 -11.52
N ALA A 37 -7.31 13.54 -10.46
CA ALA A 37 -6.88 12.26 -9.91
C ALA A 37 -6.99 11.12 -10.94
N PHE A 38 -8.00 11.17 -11.81
CA PHE A 38 -8.17 10.21 -12.92
C PHE A 38 -7.12 10.32 -14.02
N GLN A 39 -6.38 11.43 -14.11
CA GLN A 39 -5.28 11.57 -15.07
C GLN A 39 -3.95 11.02 -14.52
N ILE A 40 -3.86 10.72 -13.22
CA ILE A 40 -2.62 10.25 -12.59
C ILE A 40 -2.48 8.74 -12.82
N PRO A 41 -1.47 8.28 -13.61
CA PRO A 41 -1.35 6.87 -13.99
C PRO A 41 -1.24 5.90 -12.81
N ASP A 42 -0.54 6.30 -11.75
CA ASP A 42 -0.33 5.45 -10.57
C ASP A 42 -1.63 5.19 -9.82
N LEU A 43 -2.53 6.17 -9.74
CA LEU A 43 -3.84 5.98 -9.12
C LEU A 43 -4.75 5.06 -9.94
N ILE A 44 -4.67 5.12 -11.28
CA ILE A 44 -5.47 4.29 -12.20
C ILE A 44 -5.21 2.80 -11.95
N ARG A 45 -3.94 2.43 -11.66
CA ARG A 45 -3.56 1.05 -11.31
C ARG A 45 -4.30 0.54 -10.07
N THR A 46 -4.55 1.41 -9.09
CA THR A 46 -5.22 1.12 -7.82
C THR A 46 -6.74 1.06 -7.93
N LYS A 47 -7.29 1.09 -9.15
CA LYS A 47 -8.74 1.08 -9.45
C LYS A 47 -9.49 2.25 -8.80
N ILE A 48 -9.13 3.50 -9.13
CA ILE A 48 -9.95 4.69 -8.78
C ILE A 48 -11.42 4.54 -9.20
N ASN A 49 -11.69 3.72 -10.23
CA ASN A 49 -13.05 3.39 -10.66
C ASN A 49 -13.92 2.72 -9.57
N LEU A 50 -13.33 2.30 -8.44
CA LEU A 50 -14.06 1.84 -7.25
C LEU A 50 -14.60 2.98 -6.39
N LEU A 51 -14.19 4.23 -6.63
CA LEU A 51 -14.70 5.38 -5.89
C LEU A 51 -16.18 5.64 -6.27
N PRO A 52 -17.08 5.76 -5.27
CA PRO A 52 -18.47 6.13 -5.50
C PRO A 52 -18.60 7.35 -6.43
N PRO A 53 -19.61 7.38 -7.32
CA PRO A 53 -19.73 8.42 -8.35
C PRO A 53 -19.93 9.83 -7.78
N GLY A 54 -20.45 9.97 -6.56
CA GLY A 54 -20.66 11.27 -5.91
C GLY A 54 -19.42 11.90 -5.27
N ILE A 55 -18.25 11.26 -5.34
CA ILE A 55 -17.00 11.83 -4.79
C ILE A 55 -16.40 12.80 -5.81
N GLU A 56 -16.50 14.09 -5.52
CA GLU A 56 -15.92 15.18 -6.35
C GLU A 56 -14.43 15.41 -6.07
N PHE A 57 -13.98 15.13 -4.85
CA PHE A 57 -12.60 15.31 -4.42
C PHE A 57 -12.02 14.01 -3.88
N VAL A 58 -10.86 13.64 -4.40
CA VAL A 58 -10.15 12.42 -4.05
C VAL A 58 -8.98 12.78 -3.13
N ARG A 59 -9.00 12.23 -1.92
CA ARG A 59 -7.86 12.29 -1.03
C ARG A 59 -6.81 11.28 -1.49
N THR A 60 -5.59 11.74 -1.71
CA THR A 60 -4.45 10.92 -2.09
C THR A 60 -3.41 10.88 -0.98
N VAL A 61 -2.75 9.73 -0.85
CA VAL A 61 -1.65 9.49 0.08
C VAL A 61 -0.48 8.98 -0.74
N GLU A 62 0.64 9.70 -0.65
CA GLU A 62 1.90 9.38 -1.32
C GLU A 62 2.93 8.95 -0.27
N LEU A 63 3.52 7.76 -0.46
CA LEU A 63 4.82 7.44 0.10
C LEU A 63 5.84 7.97 -0.91
N VAL A 64 6.45 9.12 -0.60
CA VAL A 64 7.20 9.89 -1.61
C VAL A 64 8.27 9.05 -2.29
N GLY A 65 8.18 8.94 -3.61
CA GLY A 65 9.11 8.17 -4.43
C GLY A 65 8.89 6.66 -4.44
N LEU A 66 7.82 6.16 -3.80
CA LEU A 66 7.51 4.73 -3.69
C LEU A 66 6.11 4.36 -4.20
N ASP A 67 5.06 5.01 -3.69
CA ASP A 67 3.67 4.65 -4.03
C ASP A 67 2.72 5.84 -3.86
N LEU A 68 1.62 5.85 -4.62
CA LEU A 68 0.58 6.87 -4.56
C LEU A 68 -0.80 6.22 -4.67
N GLN A 69 -1.67 6.46 -3.69
CA GLN A 69 -3.01 5.85 -3.63
C GLN A 69 -4.11 6.84 -3.28
N ALA A 70 -5.34 6.52 -3.71
CA ALA A 70 -6.55 7.19 -3.22
C ALA A 70 -6.99 6.51 -1.93
N ASP A 71 -6.92 7.22 -0.80
CA ASP A 71 -7.17 6.64 0.53
C ASP A 71 -7.82 7.66 1.48
N GLY A 72 -8.84 7.21 2.22
CA GLY A 72 -9.56 7.97 3.25
C GLY A 72 -9.11 7.69 4.69
N GLY A 73 -8.17 6.77 4.92
CA GLY A 73 -7.68 6.38 6.24
C GLY A 73 -6.71 7.38 6.89
N THR A 74 -6.45 7.17 8.18
CA THR A 74 -5.41 7.88 8.95
C THR A 74 -4.05 7.25 8.69
N HIS A 75 -3.02 8.09 8.51
CA HIS A 75 -1.66 7.66 8.22
C HIS A 75 -0.67 8.33 9.17
N VAL A 76 0.49 7.69 9.35
CA VAL A 76 1.68 8.31 9.95
C VAL A 76 2.27 9.38 9.01
N HIS A 77 3.21 10.19 9.50
CA HIS A 77 3.86 11.22 8.70
C HIS A 77 5.11 10.72 7.96
N ASN A 78 5.69 9.60 8.40
CA ASN A 78 6.87 8.98 7.85
C ASN A 78 6.81 7.45 7.99
N THR A 79 7.32 6.71 7.00
CA THR A 79 7.30 5.23 7.06
C THR A 79 8.05 4.67 8.28
N SER A 80 9.06 5.37 8.80
CA SER A 80 9.79 4.94 10.01
C SER A 80 8.94 4.89 11.28
N GLU A 81 7.81 5.62 11.33
CA GLU A 81 6.89 5.59 12.46
C GLU A 81 6.06 4.29 12.53
N VAL A 82 6.04 3.49 11.45
CA VAL A 82 5.31 2.22 11.41
C VAL A 82 5.92 1.20 12.37
N GLY A 83 7.23 1.25 12.63
CA GLY A 83 7.94 0.22 13.38
C GLY A 83 8.25 -1.02 12.55
N ARG A 84 8.71 -2.09 13.21
CA ARG A 84 9.16 -3.30 12.50
C ARG A 84 7.98 -4.16 12.08
N LEU A 85 7.93 -4.53 10.81
CA LEU A 85 6.90 -5.41 10.25
C LEU A 85 7.35 -6.88 10.30
N ARG A 86 6.43 -7.76 10.69
CA ARG A 86 6.60 -9.22 10.62
C ARG A 86 5.40 -9.86 9.93
N ILE A 87 5.66 -10.80 9.02
CA ILE A 87 4.66 -11.68 8.44
C ILE A 87 4.41 -12.84 9.42
N SER A 88 3.26 -12.80 10.10
CA SER A 88 2.91 -13.80 11.11
C SER A 88 2.38 -15.10 10.50
N ASP A 89 1.71 -15.02 9.35
CA ASP A 89 1.10 -16.15 8.68
C ASP A 89 0.84 -15.80 7.20
N TYR A 90 0.69 -16.80 6.35
CA TYR A 90 0.26 -16.60 4.97
C TYR A 90 -0.52 -17.80 4.45
N LYS A 91 -1.58 -17.53 3.67
CA LYS A 91 -2.52 -18.55 3.19
C LYS A 91 -2.82 -18.36 1.72
N SER A 92 -2.86 -19.47 0.98
CA SER A 92 -3.46 -19.51 -0.35
C SER A 92 -4.99 -19.55 -0.22
N LYS A 93 -5.69 -18.62 -0.85
CA LYS A 93 -7.16 -18.54 -0.89
C LYS A 93 -7.65 -18.84 -2.32
N GLY A 94 -7.15 -19.95 -2.87
CA GLY A 94 -7.38 -20.40 -4.24
C GLY A 94 -6.23 -20.08 -5.19
N LYS A 95 -6.44 -20.29 -6.49
CA LYS A 95 -5.40 -20.13 -7.51
C LYS A 95 -4.85 -18.70 -7.57
N ILE A 96 -5.74 -17.69 -7.54
CA ILE A 96 -5.38 -16.29 -7.73
C ILE A 96 -5.11 -15.59 -6.38
N ASN A 97 -6.02 -15.72 -5.42
CA ASN A 97 -5.94 -14.93 -4.19
C ASN A 97 -4.94 -15.52 -3.19
N LYS A 98 -4.04 -14.67 -2.70
CA LYS A 98 -3.12 -14.97 -1.61
C LYS A 98 -3.40 -13.99 -0.46
N ARG A 99 -3.27 -14.46 0.78
CA ARG A 99 -3.46 -13.63 1.98
C ARG A 99 -2.20 -13.69 2.83
N ILE A 100 -1.67 -12.52 3.16
CA ILE A 100 -0.55 -12.35 4.07
C ILE A 100 -1.10 -11.71 5.34
N TYR A 101 -0.75 -12.26 6.50
CA TYR A 101 -1.05 -11.68 7.80
C TYR A 101 0.21 -11.00 8.28
N VAL A 102 0.10 -9.71 8.60
CA VAL A 102 1.20 -8.88 9.07
C VAL A 102 0.93 -8.44 10.50
N ALA A 103 1.99 -8.32 11.28
CA ALA A 103 2.01 -7.76 12.62
C ALA A 103 3.06 -6.66 12.65
N ILE A 104 2.78 -5.62 13.42
CA ILE A 104 3.73 -4.56 13.75
C ILE A 104 4.25 -4.85 15.16
N GLU A 105 5.56 -4.95 15.30
CA GLU A 105 6.22 -5.11 16.60
C GLU A 105 6.32 -3.73 17.28
N ALA A 106 5.90 -3.69 18.54
CA ALA A 106 5.93 -2.49 19.40
C ALA A 106 7.29 -2.30 20.07
#